data_AF-A0A7V1C237-F1
#
_entry.id   AF-A0A7V1C237-F1
#
_cell.length_a   1.000
_cell.length_b   1.000
_cell.length_c   1.000
_cell.angle_alpha   90.00
_cell.angle_beta   90.00
_cell.angle_gamma   90.00
#
_symmetry.space_group_name_H-M   'P 1'
#
loop_
_entity.id
_entity.type
_entity.pdbx_description
1 polymer ?
#
loop_
_entity_poly.entity_id
_entity_poly.type
_entity_poly.pdbx_seq_one_letter_code
_entity_poly.pdbx_strand_id
1 'polypeptide(L)'
;DDPERFFKNVYVRNVKPGEIYFDVIRESITPFLEDLIDGAVVTAMVNYTIDEAISSQDRIPKHVKKLLQEKLDKIESGIKAVSIQLTAITWPRQVDYAFLASIKASQGSQKAISKAKGYAENTLNETAGPVAAELLAVLKKDKTVSEREKELLWTQLAGTSQEKIAQARAYRTKVVETAKANAEYLQKILPEYRKRPKLVIQKIYQDAVEYVLNNTDEKMIIQSTEGARGTEIRILLNRDPTIKPRGKK
;
A
#
# COMPACT_ATOMS: atom_id res chain seq x y z
N ASP A 1 19.25 17.75 -39.35
CA ASP A 1 19.79 17.99 -40.71
C ASP A 1 19.05 19.06 -41.51
N ASP A 2 18.24 19.92 -40.87
CA ASP A 2 17.79 21.17 -41.49
C ASP A 2 17.37 22.17 -40.38
N PRO A 3 18.31 22.95 -39.82
CA PRO A 3 17.99 23.89 -38.74
C PRO A 3 17.07 25.01 -39.20
N GLU A 4 16.94 25.28 -40.51
CA GLU A 4 16.04 26.32 -41.02
C GLU A 4 14.57 25.94 -40.87
N ARG A 5 14.23 24.65 -40.97
CA ARG A 5 12.84 24.17 -40.75
C ARG A 5 12.35 24.43 -39.34
N PHE A 6 13.25 24.33 -38.35
CA PHE A 6 12.93 24.67 -36.98
C PHE A 6 12.41 26.09 -36.86
N PHE A 7 13.15 27.06 -37.41
CA PHE A 7 12.82 28.48 -37.31
C PHE A 7 11.63 28.89 -38.18
N LYS A 8 11.27 28.09 -39.19
CA LYS A 8 10.04 28.29 -39.98
C LYS A 8 8.79 27.82 -39.24
N ASN A 9 8.91 26.78 -38.41
CA ASN A 9 7.78 26.14 -37.75
C ASN A 9 7.62 26.54 -36.26
N VAL A 10 8.61 27.21 -35.68
CA VAL A 10 8.58 27.70 -34.30
C VAL A 10 8.44 29.21 -34.28
N TYR A 11 7.37 29.68 -33.63
CA TYR A 11 7.12 31.12 -33.45
C TYR A 11 8.11 31.72 -32.45
N VAL A 12 8.97 32.62 -32.94
CA VAL A 12 9.85 33.45 -32.11
C VAL A 12 9.26 34.86 -32.02
N ARG A 13 9.38 35.51 -30.86
CA ARG A 13 8.92 36.90 -30.69
C ARG A 13 9.67 37.83 -31.66
N ASN A 14 8.98 38.86 -32.16
CA ASN A 14 9.62 39.88 -33.00
C ASN A 14 10.71 40.62 -32.22
N VAL A 15 11.86 40.83 -32.86
CA VAL A 15 13.01 41.53 -32.28
C VAL A 15 12.72 43.03 -32.20
N LYS A 16 12.92 43.63 -31.02
CA LYS A 16 12.79 45.08 -30.85
C LYS A 16 14.11 45.78 -31.24
N PRO A 17 14.07 47.04 -31.70
CA PRO A 17 15.28 47.78 -32.04
C PRO A 17 16.25 47.85 -30.84
N GLY A 18 17.48 47.35 -31.03
CA GLY A 18 18.52 47.27 -29.99
C GLY A 18 18.68 45.91 -29.30
N GLU A 19 17.80 44.94 -29.56
CA GLU A 19 17.95 43.56 -29.07
C GLU A 19 18.78 42.69 -30.04
N ILE A 20 19.58 41.78 -29.49
CA ILE A 20 20.33 40.80 -30.28
C ILE A 20 19.40 39.65 -30.65
N TYR A 21 19.25 39.39 -31.95
CA TYR A 21 18.39 38.32 -32.50
C TYR A 21 18.65 36.94 -31.85
N PHE A 22 19.91 36.63 -31.56
CA PHE A 22 20.30 35.39 -30.89
C PHE A 22 19.75 35.27 -29.47
N ASP A 23 19.71 36.36 -28.69
CA ASP A 23 19.23 36.34 -27.31
C ASP A 23 17.70 36.19 -27.28
N VAL A 24 17.00 36.87 -28.19
CA VAL A 24 15.54 36.77 -28.37
C VAL A 24 15.11 35.34 -28.72
N ILE A 25 15.89 34.67 -29.57
CA ILE A 25 15.73 33.26 -29.92
C ILE A 25 15.92 32.36 -28.70
N ARG A 26 16.99 32.56 -27.93
CA ARG A 26 17.27 31.74 -26.75
C ARG A 26 16.16 31.86 -25.71
N GLU A 27 15.65 33.06 -25.49
CA GLU A 27 14.52 33.31 -24.57
C GLU A 27 13.23 32.60 -24.99
N SER A 28 12.99 32.48 -26.30
CA SER A 28 11.76 31.89 -26.83
C SER A 28 11.83 30.36 -26.96
N ILE A 29 13.01 29.83 -27.29
CA ILE A 29 13.21 28.42 -27.67
C ILE A 29 13.55 27.54 -26.47
N THR A 30 14.32 28.04 -25.52
CA THR A 30 14.70 27.29 -24.31
C THR A 30 13.46 26.78 -23.54
N PRO A 31 12.47 27.61 -23.18
CA PRO A 31 11.30 27.13 -22.44
C PRO A 31 10.43 26.16 -23.25
N PHE A 32 10.40 26.30 -24.58
CA PHE A 32 9.69 25.38 -25.45
C PHE A 32 10.35 23.99 -25.49
N LEU A 33 11.68 23.94 -25.61
CA LEU A 33 12.42 22.68 -25.58
C LEU A 33 12.33 22.01 -24.20
N GLU A 34 12.38 22.79 -23.12
CA GLU A 34 12.14 22.29 -21.76
C GLU A 34 10.76 21.66 -21.62
N ASP A 35 9.68 22.32 -22.06
CA ASP A 35 8.32 21.77 -22.01
C ASP A 35 8.17 20.47 -22.82
N LEU A 36 8.80 20.41 -24.00
CA LEU A 36 8.82 19.18 -24.81
C LEU A 36 9.54 18.03 -24.12
N ILE A 37 10.66 18.32 -23.45
CA ILE A 37 11.42 17.33 -22.67
C ILE A 37 10.60 16.87 -21.47
N ASP A 38 10.03 17.79 -20.70
CA ASP A 38 9.20 17.47 -19.53
C ASP A 38 8.00 16.62 -19.93
N GLY A 39 7.30 16.99 -21.01
CA GLY A 39 6.21 16.21 -21.55
C GLY A 39 6.64 14.80 -21.98
N ALA A 40 7.83 14.64 -22.57
CA ALA A 40 8.37 13.33 -22.94
C ALA A 40 8.75 12.49 -21.71
N VAL A 41 9.35 13.10 -20.68
CA VAL A 41 9.68 12.44 -19.40
C VAL A 41 8.42 11.96 -18.71
N VAL A 42 7.42 12.83 -18.55
CA VAL A 42 6.14 12.47 -17.91
C VAL A 42 5.46 11.31 -18.67
N THR A 43 5.41 11.38 -20.00
CA THR A 43 4.82 10.32 -20.83
C THR A 43 5.57 8.99 -20.69
N ALA A 44 6.91 9.03 -20.64
CA ALA A 44 7.71 7.83 -20.43
C ALA A 44 7.42 7.21 -19.05
N MET A 45 7.38 8.04 -18.00
CA MET A 45 7.23 7.60 -16.62
C MET A 45 5.87 6.95 -16.32
N VAL A 46 4.80 7.29 -17.05
CA VAL A 46 3.49 6.62 -16.91
C VAL A 46 3.55 5.13 -17.26
N ASN A 47 4.48 4.73 -18.13
CA ASN A 47 4.61 3.35 -18.60
C ASN A 47 5.55 2.47 -17.76
N TYR A 48 6.16 3.02 -16.70
CA TYR A 48 7.10 2.29 -15.85
C TYR A 48 6.60 2.20 -14.41
N THR A 49 6.83 1.04 -13.79
CA THR A 49 6.64 0.90 -12.35
C THR A 49 7.78 1.57 -11.59
N ILE A 50 7.55 1.92 -10.32
CA ILE A 50 8.56 2.57 -9.48
C ILE A 50 9.78 1.66 -9.29
N ASP A 51 9.54 0.36 -9.10
CA ASP A 51 10.61 -0.62 -8.96
C ASP A 51 11.45 -0.71 -10.24
N GLU A 52 10.82 -0.60 -11.42
CA GLU A 52 11.54 -0.53 -12.70
C GLU A 52 12.23 0.82 -12.93
N ALA A 53 11.68 1.90 -12.41
CA ALA A 53 12.27 3.23 -12.51
C ALA A 53 13.54 3.36 -11.66
N ILE A 54 13.58 2.68 -10.51
CA ILE A 54 14.74 2.59 -9.62
C ILE A 54 15.76 1.57 -10.17
N SER A 55 15.27 0.45 -10.72
CA SER A 55 16.12 -0.68 -11.11
C SER A 55 16.67 -0.58 -12.54
N SER A 56 16.09 0.24 -13.42
CA SER A 56 16.53 0.34 -14.83
C SER A 56 16.97 1.75 -15.21
N GLN A 57 18.18 2.13 -14.78
CA GLN A 57 18.82 3.40 -15.15
C GLN A 57 18.97 3.61 -16.66
N ASP A 58 19.08 2.54 -17.47
CA ASP A 58 19.35 2.65 -18.91
C ASP A 58 18.11 2.62 -19.82
N ARG A 59 16.98 2.09 -19.35
CA ARG A 59 15.79 1.92 -20.20
C ARG A 59 14.99 3.22 -20.31
N ILE A 60 14.86 3.95 -19.21
CA ILE A 60 14.07 5.18 -19.17
C ILE A 60 14.69 6.26 -20.08
N PRO A 61 15.99 6.59 -20.01
CA PRO A 61 16.56 7.61 -20.89
C PRO A 61 16.45 7.26 -22.38
N LYS A 62 16.54 5.97 -22.74
CA LYS A 62 16.33 5.49 -24.12
C LYS A 62 14.89 5.73 -24.58
N HIS A 63 13.91 5.45 -23.72
CA HIS A 63 12.50 5.66 -24.03
C HIS A 63 12.16 7.16 -24.12
N VAL A 64 12.65 7.97 -23.17
CA VAL A 64 12.50 9.43 -23.21
C VAL A 64 13.12 10.00 -24.48
N LYS A 65 14.31 9.53 -24.88
CA LYS A 65 14.96 9.96 -26.14
C LYS A 65 14.10 9.65 -27.35
N LYS A 66 13.49 8.47 -27.40
CA LYS A 66 12.60 8.06 -28.49
C LYS A 66 11.36 8.97 -28.55
N LEU A 67 10.69 9.19 -27.43
CA LEU A 67 9.49 10.03 -27.35
C LEU A 67 9.78 11.50 -27.67
N LEU A 68 10.93 12.01 -27.21
CA LEU A 68 11.37 13.36 -27.54
C LEU A 68 11.62 13.50 -29.04
N GLN A 69 12.30 12.53 -29.66
CA GLN A 69 12.54 12.55 -31.10
C GLN A 69 11.24 12.47 -31.89
N GLU A 70 10.29 11.62 -31.50
CA GLU A 70 8.97 11.54 -32.14
C GLU A 70 8.20 12.88 -32.06
N LYS A 71 8.25 13.58 -30.92
CA LYS A 71 7.65 14.91 -30.78
C LYS A 71 8.34 15.96 -31.63
N LEU A 72 9.67 15.94 -31.68
CA LEU A 72 10.49 16.84 -32.50
C LEU A 72 10.29 16.61 -34.00
N ASP A 73 10.10 15.35 -34.40
CA ASP A 73 9.82 14.97 -35.80
C ASP A 73 8.40 15.39 -36.20
N LYS A 74 7.42 15.28 -35.28
CA LYS A 74 6.02 15.68 -35.53
C LYS A 74 5.86 17.17 -35.82
N ILE A 75 6.70 18.02 -35.23
CA ILE A 75 6.72 19.47 -35.50
C ILE A 75 7.67 19.83 -36.65
N GLU A 76 8.23 18.82 -37.33
CA GLU A 76 9.21 18.96 -38.40
C GLU A 76 10.40 19.86 -37.98
N SER A 77 10.82 19.76 -36.71
CA SER A 77 11.84 20.66 -36.14
C SER A 77 13.20 20.52 -36.81
N GLY A 78 13.51 19.37 -37.43
CA GLY A 78 14.84 19.09 -37.95
C GLY A 78 15.93 18.90 -36.87
N ILE A 79 15.55 18.91 -35.58
CA ILE A 79 16.42 18.71 -34.41
C ILE A 79 16.57 17.21 -34.11
N LYS A 80 17.80 16.77 -33.85
CA LYS A 80 18.11 15.40 -33.44
C LYS A 80 18.59 15.36 -31.98
N ALA A 81 17.92 14.56 -31.15
CA ALA A 81 18.35 14.33 -29.78
C ALA A 81 19.58 13.39 -29.75
N VAL A 82 20.72 13.89 -29.26
CA VAL A 82 21.98 13.12 -29.23
C VAL A 82 22.03 12.18 -28.04
N SER A 83 21.86 12.70 -26.83
CA SER A 83 21.85 11.93 -25.58
C SER A 83 20.90 12.58 -24.58
N ILE A 84 20.33 11.75 -23.70
CA ILE A 84 19.52 12.20 -22.57
C ILE A 84 20.09 11.54 -21.33
N GLN A 85 20.33 12.34 -20.30
CA GLN A 85 20.77 11.89 -18.98
C GLN A 85 19.75 12.40 -17.97
N LEU A 86 19.25 11.50 -17.13
CA LEU A 86 18.33 11.85 -16.05
C LEU A 86 19.15 12.06 -14.79
N THR A 87 19.21 13.29 -14.28
CA THR A 87 19.97 13.62 -13.07
C THR A 87 19.20 13.22 -11.80
N ALA A 88 17.88 13.40 -11.78
CA ALA A 88 17.03 12.98 -10.68
C ALA A 88 15.60 12.71 -11.16
N ILE A 89 15.02 11.60 -10.73
CA ILE A 89 13.60 11.29 -10.91
C ILE A 89 12.87 11.92 -9.73
N THR A 90 12.42 13.18 -9.87
CA THR A 90 11.62 13.86 -8.84
C THR A 90 10.21 14.06 -9.34
N TRP A 91 9.23 13.47 -8.65
CA TRP A 91 7.82 13.60 -9.01
C TRP A 91 7.28 14.99 -8.63
N PRO A 92 6.30 15.52 -9.38
CA PRO A 92 5.68 16.80 -9.06
C PRO A 92 5.02 16.77 -7.68
N ARG A 93 5.27 17.81 -6.85
CA ARG A 93 4.77 17.90 -5.46
C ARG A 93 3.25 17.74 -5.33
N GLN A 94 2.51 18.01 -6.40
CA GLN A 94 1.05 18.00 -6.45
C GLN A 94 0.45 16.58 -6.39
N VAL A 95 1.20 15.54 -6.77
CA VAL A 95 0.69 14.15 -6.85
C VAL A 95 1.33 13.21 -5.82
N ASP A 96 2.32 13.70 -5.08
CA ASP A 96 3.10 12.95 -4.09
C ASP A 96 2.21 12.28 -3.04
N TYR A 97 1.24 13.01 -2.48
CA TYR A 97 0.38 12.48 -1.42
C TYR A 97 -0.55 11.35 -1.88
N ALA A 98 -1.22 11.53 -3.02
CA ALA A 98 -2.17 10.54 -3.56
C ALA A 98 -1.45 9.26 -4.02
N PHE A 99 -0.25 9.42 -4.60
CA PHE A 99 0.58 8.28 -4.99
C PHE A 99 1.19 7.57 -3.78
N LEU A 100 1.77 8.29 -2.83
CA LEU A 100 2.32 7.69 -1.59
C LEU A 100 1.24 6.94 -0.81
N ALA A 101 0.02 7.47 -0.77
CA ALA A 101 -1.12 6.78 -0.16
C ALA A 101 -1.47 5.46 -0.88
N SER A 102 -1.49 5.47 -2.21
CA SER A 102 -1.74 4.26 -3.02
C SER A 102 -0.64 3.20 -2.85
N ILE A 103 0.63 3.61 -2.83
CA ILE A 103 1.77 2.71 -2.60
C ILE A 103 1.70 2.10 -1.21
N LYS A 104 1.46 2.92 -0.19
CA LYS A 104 1.35 2.45 1.20
C LYS A 104 0.19 1.45 1.34
N ALA A 105 -0.93 1.69 0.66
CA ALA A 105 -2.07 0.77 0.61
C ALA A 105 -1.71 -0.54 -0.12
N SER A 106 -1.08 -0.47 -1.28
CA SER A 106 -0.65 -1.66 -2.05
C SER A 106 0.38 -2.50 -1.30
N GLN A 107 1.40 -1.88 -0.71
CA GLN A 107 2.38 -2.58 0.14
C GLN A 107 1.73 -3.18 1.39
N GLY A 108 0.78 -2.47 2.00
CA GLY A 108 0.00 -2.98 3.13
C GLY A 108 -0.82 -4.22 2.75
N SER A 109 -1.49 -4.17 1.59
CA SER A 109 -2.26 -5.29 1.03
C SER A 109 -1.36 -6.49 0.74
N GLN A 110 -0.23 -6.28 0.05
CA GLN A 110 0.71 -7.35 -0.27
C GLN A 110 1.29 -8.00 1.00
N LYS A 111 1.61 -7.21 2.03
CA LYS A 111 2.02 -7.72 3.35
C LYS A 111 0.91 -8.53 4.02
N ALA A 112 -0.35 -8.09 3.95
CA ALA A 112 -1.47 -8.82 4.52
C ALA A 112 -1.69 -10.16 3.80
N ILE A 113 -1.60 -10.18 2.47
CA ILE A 113 -1.71 -11.42 1.66
C ILE A 113 -0.56 -12.37 1.99
N SER A 114 0.67 -11.88 2.05
CA SER A 114 1.85 -12.69 2.40
C SER A 114 1.73 -13.28 3.81
N LYS A 115 1.30 -12.47 4.80
CA LYS A 115 1.03 -12.96 6.16
C LYS A 115 -0.09 -14.00 6.20
N ALA A 116 -1.17 -13.80 5.43
CA ALA A 116 -2.28 -14.75 5.37
C ALA A 116 -1.85 -16.09 4.73
N LYS A 117 -1.04 -16.04 3.67
CA LYS A 117 -0.44 -17.24 3.05
C LYS A 117 0.50 -17.96 4.02
N GLY A 118 1.44 -17.24 4.65
CA GLY A 118 2.35 -17.82 5.62
C GLY A 118 1.63 -18.39 6.85
N TYR A 119 0.56 -17.74 7.32
CA TYR A 119 -0.29 -18.30 8.38
C TYR A 119 -0.99 -19.59 7.94
N ALA A 120 -1.52 -19.63 6.71
CA ALA A 120 -2.16 -20.82 6.16
C ALA A 120 -1.15 -21.97 5.98
N GLU A 121 0.04 -21.68 5.46
CA GLU A 121 1.13 -22.66 5.29
C GLU A 121 1.64 -23.18 6.64
N ASN A 122 1.88 -22.29 7.61
CA ASN A 122 2.29 -22.68 8.97
C ASN A 122 1.20 -23.51 9.65
N THR A 123 -0.07 -23.10 9.56
CA THR A 123 -1.18 -23.87 10.12
C THR A 123 -1.28 -25.24 9.47
N LEU A 124 -1.10 -25.35 8.15
CA LEU A 124 -1.14 -26.63 7.44
C LEU A 124 0.04 -27.53 7.82
N ASN A 125 1.25 -26.98 7.95
CA ASN A 125 2.43 -27.69 8.46
C ASN A 125 2.26 -28.13 9.93
N GLU A 126 1.70 -27.29 10.80
CA GLU A 126 1.43 -27.62 12.21
C GLU A 126 0.25 -28.59 12.36
N THR A 127 -0.69 -28.60 11.42
CA THR A 127 -1.81 -29.58 11.36
C THR A 127 -1.30 -30.94 10.92
N ALA A 128 -0.46 -30.97 9.89
CA ALA A 128 0.23 -32.16 9.42
C ALA A 128 1.44 -32.54 10.29
N GLY A 129 1.73 -31.80 11.36
CA GLY A 129 2.98 -31.87 12.11
C GLY A 129 3.00 -32.97 13.19
N PRO A 130 2.96 -32.63 14.49
CA PRO A 130 3.37 -33.50 15.60
C PRO A 130 2.69 -34.88 15.61
N VAL A 131 1.42 -34.96 15.22
CA VAL A 131 0.68 -36.24 15.14
C VAL A 131 1.14 -37.11 13.97
N ALA A 132 1.45 -36.53 12.80
CA ALA A 132 1.99 -37.29 11.68
C ALA A 132 3.46 -37.68 11.91
N ALA A 133 4.23 -36.83 12.60
CA ALA A 133 5.60 -37.12 13.03
C ALA A 133 5.64 -38.25 14.09
N GLU A 134 4.71 -38.26 15.05
CA GLU A 134 4.52 -39.36 16.00
C GLU A 134 4.09 -40.65 15.29
N LEU A 135 3.13 -40.58 14.35
CA LEU A 135 2.74 -41.72 13.51
C LEU A 135 3.91 -42.26 12.69
N LEU A 136 4.73 -41.39 12.10
CA LEU A 136 5.90 -41.76 11.30
C LEU A 136 7.03 -42.32 12.18
N ALA A 137 7.16 -41.84 13.42
CA ALA A 137 8.07 -42.40 14.42
C ALA A 137 7.62 -43.78 14.91
N VAL A 138 6.31 -43.99 15.15
CA VAL A 138 5.70 -45.27 15.53
C VAL A 138 5.79 -46.29 14.38
N LEU A 139 5.55 -45.87 13.13
CA LEU A 139 5.69 -46.72 11.95
C LEU A 139 7.15 -47.10 11.63
N LYS A 140 8.12 -46.26 11.99
CA LYS A 140 9.55 -46.55 11.79
C LYS A 140 10.17 -47.41 12.89
N LYS A 141 9.57 -47.51 14.08
CA LYS A 141 10.24 -48.11 15.25
C LYS A 141 10.06 -49.63 15.43
N ASP A 142 8.97 -50.27 15.00
CA ASP A 142 8.90 -51.74 15.07
C ASP A 142 7.75 -52.39 14.29
N LYS A 143 7.99 -53.62 13.81
CA LYS A 143 7.09 -54.45 12.96
C LYS A 143 5.88 -55.07 13.69
N THR A 144 5.47 -54.58 14.87
CA THR A 144 4.42 -55.21 15.69
C THR A 144 3.39 -54.24 16.28
N VAL A 145 3.14 -53.10 15.62
CA VAL A 145 2.02 -52.23 16.00
C VAL A 145 0.70 -52.89 15.58
N SER A 146 -0.19 -53.13 16.55
CA SER A 146 -1.52 -53.70 16.35
C SER A 146 -2.31 -52.85 15.34
N GLU A 147 -2.98 -53.47 14.37
CA GLU A 147 -3.81 -52.77 13.36
C GLU A 147 -4.82 -51.79 14.02
N ARG A 148 -5.28 -52.10 15.23
CA ARG A 148 -6.18 -51.23 16.01
C ARG A 148 -5.54 -49.91 16.44
N GLU A 149 -4.25 -49.89 16.78
CA GLU A 149 -3.57 -48.66 17.22
C GLU A 149 -3.33 -47.73 16.03
N LYS A 150 -3.02 -48.29 14.85
CA LYS A 150 -2.92 -47.52 13.61
C LYS A 150 -4.27 -46.90 13.25
N GLU A 151 -5.35 -47.67 13.33
CA GLU A 151 -6.70 -47.20 13.00
C GLU A 151 -7.19 -46.10 13.95
N LEU A 152 -6.86 -46.20 15.25
CA LEU A 152 -7.15 -45.16 16.23
C LEU A 152 -6.39 -43.87 15.93
N LEU A 153 -5.09 -43.97 15.62
CA LEU A 153 -4.27 -42.81 15.27
C LEU A 153 -4.71 -42.16 13.96
N TRP A 154 -5.12 -42.94 12.96
CA TRP A 154 -5.72 -42.42 11.72
C TRP A 154 -7.01 -41.66 12.00
N THR A 155 -7.86 -42.19 12.87
CA THR A 155 -9.12 -41.54 13.27
C THR A 155 -8.85 -40.23 14.03
N GLN A 156 -7.86 -40.22 14.94
CA GLN A 156 -7.44 -39.02 15.67
C GLN A 156 -6.80 -37.97 14.76
N LEU A 157 -5.95 -38.38 13.81
CA LEU A 157 -5.34 -37.49 12.82
C LEU A 157 -6.40 -36.89 11.89
N ALA A 158 -7.35 -37.71 11.43
CA ALA A 158 -8.47 -37.25 10.62
C ALA A 158 -9.33 -36.24 11.40
N GLY A 159 -9.65 -36.53 12.66
CA GLY A 159 -10.42 -35.65 13.54
C GLY A 159 -9.73 -34.31 13.80
N THR A 160 -8.45 -34.33 14.20
CA THR A 160 -7.67 -33.11 14.47
C THR A 160 -7.44 -32.27 13.20
N SER A 161 -7.24 -32.91 12.05
CA SER A 161 -7.14 -32.22 10.76
C SER A 161 -8.46 -31.58 10.37
N GLN A 162 -9.56 -32.29 10.55
CA GLN A 162 -10.90 -31.80 10.24
C GLN A 162 -11.29 -30.64 11.17
N GLU A 163 -10.93 -30.71 12.45
CA GLU A 163 -11.09 -29.62 13.42
C GLU A 163 -10.30 -28.38 12.99
N LYS A 164 -9.01 -28.50 12.67
CA LYS A 164 -8.20 -27.35 12.23
C LYS A 164 -8.69 -26.76 10.91
N ILE A 165 -9.14 -27.59 9.96
CA ILE A 165 -9.77 -27.10 8.72
C ILE A 165 -11.07 -26.34 9.03
N ALA A 166 -11.89 -26.84 9.95
CA ALA A 166 -13.12 -26.15 10.38
C ALA A 166 -12.80 -24.81 11.06
N GLN A 167 -11.81 -24.77 11.95
CA GLN A 167 -11.34 -23.54 12.60
C GLN A 167 -10.81 -22.52 11.57
N ALA A 168 -10.01 -22.95 10.60
CA ALA A 168 -9.50 -22.09 9.53
C ALA A 168 -10.61 -21.54 8.64
N ARG A 169 -11.62 -22.35 8.29
CA ARG A 169 -12.81 -21.92 7.55
C ARG A 169 -13.64 -20.92 8.34
N ALA A 170 -13.84 -21.17 9.64
CA ALA A 170 -14.55 -20.26 10.53
C ALA A 170 -13.81 -18.92 10.65
N TYR A 171 -12.48 -18.94 10.82
CA TYR A 171 -11.66 -17.73 10.88
C TYR A 171 -11.73 -16.93 9.57
N ARG A 172 -11.56 -17.59 8.42
CA ARG A 172 -11.70 -16.95 7.10
C ARG A 172 -13.06 -16.28 6.96
N THR A 173 -14.14 -17.00 7.31
CA THR A 173 -15.50 -16.48 7.23
C THR A 173 -15.67 -15.27 8.14
N LYS A 174 -15.21 -15.35 9.39
CA LYS A 174 -15.22 -14.22 10.34
C LYS A 174 -14.50 -13.00 9.79
N VAL A 175 -13.32 -13.16 9.19
CA VAL A 175 -12.54 -12.04 8.62
C VAL A 175 -13.29 -11.38 7.46
N VAL A 176 -13.84 -12.18 6.54
CA VAL A 176 -14.59 -11.66 5.39
C VAL A 176 -15.86 -10.94 5.82
N GLU A 177 -16.65 -11.53 6.73
CA GLU A 177 -17.87 -10.92 7.24
C GLU A 177 -17.58 -9.64 8.03
N THR A 178 -16.53 -9.63 8.85
CA THR A 178 -16.11 -8.42 9.58
C THR A 178 -15.70 -7.31 8.61
N ALA A 179 -14.93 -7.65 7.56
CA ALA A 179 -14.52 -6.68 6.55
C ALA A 179 -15.71 -6.11 5.77
N LYS A 180 -16.68 -6.97 5.40
CA LYS A 180 -17.91 -6.57 4.72
C LYS A 180 -18.78 -5.67 5.60
N ALA A 181 -19.00 -6.06 6.85
CA ALA A 181 -19.76 -5.27 7.83
C ALA A 181 -19.13 -3.88 8.05
N ASN A 182 -17.79 -3.82 8.16
CA ASN A 182 -17.07 -2.56 8.28
C ASN A 182 -17.23 -1.68 7.02
N ALA A 183 -17.15 -2.27 5.83
CA ALA A 183 -17.34 -1.54 4.58
C ALA A 183 -18.76 -0.95 4.48
N GLU A 184 -19.78 -1.74 4.83
CA GLU A 184 -21.17 -1.29 4.87
C GLU A 184 -21.39 -0.17 5.90
N TYR A 185 -20.81 -0.31 7.09
CA TYR A 185 -20.83 0.73 8.12
C TYR A 185 -20.22 2.04 7.60
N LEU A 186 -19.04 1.96 6.98
CA LEU A 186 -18.36 3.13 6.42
C LEU A 186 -19.14 3.77 5.27
N GLN A 187 -19.82 2.98 4.44
CA GLN A 187 -20.69 3.51 3.39
C GLN A 187 -21.89 4.27 3.96
N LYS A 188 -22.51 3.78 5.04
CA LYS A 188 -23.65 4.44 5.68
C LYS A 188 -23.29 5.82 6.25
N ILE A 189 -22.09 5.96 6.83
CA ILE A 189 -21.64 7.22 7.43
C ILE A 189 -21.00 8.19 6.41
N LEU A 190 -20.63 7.70 5.22
CA LEU A 190 -19.99 8.49 4.17
C LEU A 190 -20.73 9.80 3.79
N PRO A 191 -22.07 9.83 3.60
CA PRO A 191 -22.77 11.07 3.27
C PRO A 191 -22.69 12.11 4.39
N GLU A 192 -22.72 11.69 5.65
CA GLU A 192 -22.59 12.59 6.81
C GLU A 192 -21.14 13.07 6.98
N TYR A 193 -20.18 12.17 6.78
CA TYR A 193 -18.75 12.48 6.81
C TYR A 193 -18.38 13.55 5.77
N ARG A 194 -18.93 13.46 4.55
CA ARG A 194 -18.71 14.47 3.49
C ARG A 194 -19.25 15.85 3.89
N LYS A 195 -20.34 15.91 4.65
CA LYS A 195 -20.93 17.19 5.11
C LYS A 195 -20.19 17.77 6.33
N ARG A 196 -19.77 16.91 7.29
CA ARG A 196 -19.23 17.33 8.59
C ARG A 196 -18.09 16.42 9.05
N PRO A 197 -16.91 16.46 8.42
CA PRO A 197 -15.84 15.50 8.67
C PRO A 197 -15.32 15.54 10.12
N LYS A 198 -15.10 16.74 10.67
CA LYS A 198 -14.56 16.92 12.04
C LYS A 198 -15.48 16.33 13.12
N LEU A 199 -16.79 16.54 13.00
CA LEU A 199 -17.77 16.07 14.00
C LEU A 199 -17.98 14.55 13.94
N VAL A 200 -18.01 13.97 12.74
CA VAL A 200 -18.15 12.52 12.57
C VAL A 200 -16.94 11.79 13.15
N ILE A 201 -15.72 12.26 12.88
CA ILE A 201 -14.50 11.69 13.47
C ILE A 201 -14.52 11.80 15.00
N GLN A 202 -14.92 12.95 15.53
CA GLN A 202 -15.01 13.15 16.97
C GLN A 202 -16.03 12.20 17.61
N LYS A 203 -17.19 11.99 16.98
CA LYS A 203 -18.21 11.07 17.46
C LYS A 203 -17.73 9.62 17.44
N ILE A 204 -17.12 9.18 16.33
CA ILE A 204 -16.52 7.83 16.23
C ILE A 204 -15.47 7.62 17.33
N TYR A 205 -14.62 8.62 17.57
CA TYR A 205 -13.61 8.54 18.62
C TYR A 205 -14.24 8.46 20.02
N GLN A 206 -15.24 9.28 20.30
CA GLN A 206 -15.98 9.24 21.57
C GLN A 206 -16.66 7.89 21.78
N ASP A 207 -17.31 7.34 20.76
CA ASP A 207 -17.99 6.04 20.83
C ASP A 207 -16.98 4.90 21.03
N ALA A 208 -15.81 4.97 20.37
CA ALA A 208 -14.73 4.01 20.56
C ALA A 208 -14.15 4.07 21.99
N VAL A 209 -13.93 5.27 22.51
CA VAL A 209 -13.47 5.48 23.89
C VAL A 209 -14.52 4.99 24.89
N GLU A 210 -15.80 5.29 24.68
CA GLU A 210 -16.90 4.81 25.52
C GLU A 210 -16.95 3.27 25.53
N TYR A 211 -16.84 2.63 24.36
CA TYR A 211 -16.80 1.18 24.24
C TYR A 211 -15.63 0.57 25.00
N VAL A 212 -14.43 1.13 24.83
CA VAL A 212 -13.22 0.66 25.53
C VAL A 212 -13.36 0.88 27.05
N LEU A 213 -13.82 2.05 27.48
CA LEU A 213 -14.03 2.37 28.89
C LEU A 213 -15.10 1.49 29.55
N ASN A 214 -16.12 1.06 28.82
CA ASN A 214 -17.15 0.16 29.36
C ASN A 214 -16.65 -1.29 29.47
N ASN A 215 -15.75 -1.71 28.58
CA ASN A 215 -15.22 -3.07 28.54
C ASN A 215 -13.87 -3.26 29.26
N THR A 216 -13.33 -2.22 29.91
CA THR A 216 -12.10 -2.35 30.69
C THR A 216 -12.43 -2.82 32.11
N ASP A 217 -11.77 -3.89 32.55
CA ASP A 217 -12.05 -4.56 33.84
C ASP A 217 -11.63 -3.74 35.07
N GLU A 218 -10.56 -2.93 34.99
CA GLU A 218 -10.06 -2.10 36.08
C GLU A 218 -9.98 -0.63 35.69
N LYS A 219 -10.75 0.21 36.40
CA LYS A 219 -10.73 1.68 36.27
C LYS A 219 -10.01 2.26 37.48
N MET A 220 -8.74 2.64 37.34
CA MET A 220 -8.06 3.39 38.39
C MET A 220 -8.36 4.88 38.24
N ILE A 221 -9.20 5.42 39.12
CA ILE A 221 -9.45 6.86 39.25
C ILE A 221 -8.51 7.39 40.34
N ILE A 222 -7.48 8.14 39.96
CA ILE A 222 -6.64 8.85 40.93
C ILE A 222 -7.25 10.24 41.12
N GLN A 223 -7.85 10.50 42.28
CA GLN A 223 -8.30 11.84 42.64
C GLN A 223 -7.06 12.72 42.87
N SER A 224 -6.99 13.85 42.16
CA SER A 224 -5.93 14.82 42.33
C SER A 224 -6.05 15.44 43.72
N THR A 225 -5.07 15.24 44.59
CA THR A 225 -4.98 15.97 45.86
C THR A 225 -4.77 17.45 45.57
N GLU A 226 -5.32 18.34 46.41
CA GLU A 226 -5.28 19.80 46.24
C GLU A 226 -3.86 20.28 45.96
N GLY A 227 -3.58 20.62 44.69
CA GLY A 227 -2.27 21.16 44.26
C GLY A 227 -1.76 20.63 42.92
N ALA A 228 -2.22 19.49 42.42
CA ALA A 228 -1.78 18.97 41.13
C ALA A 228 -2.65 19.45 39.97
N ARG A 229 -2.07 20.29 39.10
CA ARG A 229 -2.66 20.71 37.82
C ARG A 229 -2.70 19.52 36.86
N GLY A 230 -3.85 18.88 36.76
CA GLY A 230 -4.19 17.93 35.70
C GLY A 230 -4.75 16.61 36.25
N THR A 231 -5.99 16.30 35.89
CA THR A 231 -6.55 14.97 36.11
C THR A 231 -5.96 14.02 35.05
N GLU A 232 -4.91 13.27 35.40
CA GLU A 232 -4.41 12.18 34.54
C GLU A 232 -5.27 10.92 34.73
N ILE A 233 -5.93 10.47 33.67
CA ILE A 233 -6.62 9.17 33.63
C ILE A 233 -5.66 8.15 33.01
N ARG A 234 -5.18 7.18 33.81
CA ARG A 234 -4.35 6.07 33.32
C ARG A 234 -5.21 4.82 33.17
N ILE A 235 -5.34 4.34 31.94
CA ILE A 235 -6.13 3.15 31.60
C ILE A 235 -5.16 2.00 31.30
N LEU A 236 -5.24 0.91 32.06
CA LEU A 236 -4.57 -0.35 31.73
C LEU A 236 -5.41 -1.07 30.67
N LEU A 237 -4.99 -0.95 29.40
CA LEU A 237 -5.61 -1.68 28.30
C LEU A 237 -5.14 -3.12 28.31
N ASN A 238 -6.00 -4.04 28.75
CA ASN A 238 -5.70 -5.47 28.65
C ASN A 238 -5.80 -5.89 27.17
N ARG A 239 -4.68 -6.34 26.58
CA ARG A 239 -4.55 -6.68 25.16
C ARG A 239 -4.81 -8.15 24.85
N ASP A 240 -5.46 -8.89 25.74
CA ASP A 240 -5.77 -10.30 25.47
C ASP A 240 -7.08 -10.43 24.67
N PRO A 241 -7.02 -10.82 23.38
CA PRO A 241 -8.19 -10.93 22.51
C PRO A 241 -9.12 -12.11 22.88
N THR A 242 -8.77 -12.93 23.87
CA THR A 242 -9.56 -14.09 24.31
C THR A 242 -10.56 -13.76 25.41
N ILE A 243 -10.45 -12.58 26.04
CA ILE A 243 -11.32 -12.18 27.15
C ILE A 243 -12.65 -11.67 26.58
N LYS A 244 -13.76 -12.31 26.98
CA LYS A 244 -15.12 -11.90 26.57
C LYS A 244 -15.47 -10.57 27.24
N PRO A 245 -16.05 -9.60 26.50
CA PRO A 245 -16.49 -8.34 27.10
C PRO A 245 -17.55 -8.61 28.17
N ARG A 246 -17.50 -7.86 29.28
CA ARG A 246 -18.54 -7.91 30.32
C ARG A 246 -19.89 -7.56 29.69
N GLY A 247 -20.82 -8.50 29.72
CA GLY A 247 -22.19 -8.29 29.24
C GLY A 247 -22.88 -7.19 30.04
N LYS A 248 -23.61 -6.30 29.35
CA LYS A 248 -24.44 -5.27 29.97
C LYS A 248 -25.43 -5.94 30.94
N LYS A 249 -25.41 -5.52 32.21
CA LYS A 249 -26.58 -5.64 33.11
C LYS A 249 -27.55 -4.52 32.79
#